data_AF-A0A2E5MN63-F1
#
_entry.id   AF-A0A2E5MN63-F1
#
_cell.length_a   1.000
_cell.length_b   1.000
_cell.length_c   1.000
_cell.angle_alpha   90.00
_cell.angle_beta   90.00
_cell.angle_gamma   90.00
#
_symmetry.space_group_name_H-M   'P 1'
#
loop_
_entity.id
_entity.type
_entity.pdbx_description
1 polymer ?
#
loop_
_entity_poly.entity_id
_entity_poly.type
_entity_poly.pdbx_seq_one_letter_code
_entity_poly.pdbx_strand_id
1 'polypeptide(L)'
;MRYVIAVVVSMLLSSPVLASHCPSLVKKIDDQLATVDLDSETRERIETLRDKGLALHKQGKHGNSVEVLDQALDELKAAEQ
;
A
#
# COMPACT_ATOMS: atom_id res chain seq x y z
N MET A 1 31.72 -32.17 4.67
CA MET A 1 31.61 -31.08 3.68
C MET A 1 30.38 -31.17 2.76
N ARG A 2 29.78 -32.36 2.51
CA ARG A 2 28.56 -32.50 1.70
C ARG A 2 27.26 -31.99 2.38
N TYR A 3 27.19 -32.06 3.70
CA TYR A 3 26.01 -31.63 4.46
C TYR A 3 25.92 -30.11 4.67
N VAL A 4 27.02 -29.39 4.50
CA VAL A 4 27.06 -27.92 4.67
C VAL A 4 26.37 -27.20 3.50
N ILE A 5 26.38 -27.80 2.31
CA ILE A 5 25.73 -27.25 1.10
C ILE A 5 24.21 -27.39 1.18
N ALA A 6 23.69 -28.41 1.88
CA ALA A 6 22.26 -28.68 1.99
C ALA A 6 21.49 -27.71 2.91
N VAL A 7 22.19 -27.03 3.84
CA VAL A 7 21.55 -26.16 4.85
C VAL A 7 21.31 -24.74 4.32
N VAL A 8 21.98 -24.31 3.25
CA VAL A 8 21.91 -22.91 2.76
C VAL A 8 20.67 -22.66 1.86
N VAL A 9 20.02 -23.70 1.34
CA VAL A 9 18.96 -23.56 0.31
C VAL A 9 17.57 -23.28 0.90
N SER A 10 17.34 -23.47 2.19
CA SER A 10 15.99 -23.32 2.78
C SER A 10 15.61 -21.89 3.19
N MET A 11 16.46 -20.89 2.97
CA MET A 11 16.26 -19.53 3.51
C MET A 11 15.66 -18.49 2.53
N LEU A 12 15.26 -18.88 1.31
CA LEU A 12 14.90 -17.93 0.24
C LEU A 12 13.42 -17.94 -0.20
N LEU A 13 12.48 -18.32 0.67
CA LEU A 13 11.04 -18.24 0.36
C LEU A 13 10.37 -16.95 0.86
N SER A 14 11.10 -15.83 0.95
CA SER A 14 10.49 -14.52 1.13
C SER A 14 10.05 -13.99 -0.23
N SER A 15 8.81 -14.30 -0.61
CA SER A 15 8.18 -13.88 -1.86
C SER A 15 8.29 -12.35 -2.04
N PRO A 16 8.98 -11.83 -3.07
CA PRO A 16 9.11 -10.38 -3.29
C PRO A 16 7.77 -9.69 -3.65
N VAL A 17 6.74 -10.46 -3.98
CA VAL A 17 5.41 -9.97 -4.36
C VAL A 17 4.74 -9.14 -3.25
N LEU A 18 4.87 -9.53 -1.97
CA LEU A 18 4.20 -8.80 -0.87
C LEU A 18 4.78 -7.42 -0.60
N ALA A 19 6.06 -7.18 -0.93
CA ALA A 19 6.70 -5.89 -0.68
C ALA A 19 6.13 -4.76 -1.56
N SER A 20 5.55 -5.11 -2.71
CA SER A 20 5.08 -4.14 -3.72
C SER A 20 3.62 -3.70 -3.56
N HIS A 21 2.84 -4.32 -2.67
CA HIS A 21 1.40 -4.08 -2.57
C HIS A 21 1.08 -2.65 -2.08
N CYS A 22 1.55 -2.23 -0.89
CA CYS A 22 1.25 -0.90 -0.38
C CYS A 22 1.74 0.23 -1.30
N PRO A 23 2.98 0.19 -1.86
CA PRO A 23 3.42 1.19 -2.83
C PRO A 23 2.52 1.29 -4.07
N SER A 24 1.97 0.16 -4.54
CA SER A 24 1.06 0.16 -5.69
C SER A 24 -0.28 0.84 -5.39
N LEU A 25 -0.83 0.64 -4.18
CA LEU A 25 -2.06 1.29 -3.75
C LEU A 25 -1.89 2.80 -3.60
N VAL A 26 -0.79 3.25 -2.97
CA VAL A 26 -0.45 4.68 -2.86
C VAL A 26 -0.40 5.31 -4.26
N LYS A 27 0.37 4.70 -5.17
CA LYS A 27 0.47 5.19 -6.55
C LYS A 27 -0.90 5.26 -7.23
N LYS A 28 -1.75 4.25 -7.05
CA LYS A 28 -3.09 4.23 -7.64
C LYS A 28 -3.95 5.39 -7.14
N ILE A 29 -3.93 5.66 -5.84
CA ILE A 29 -4.64 6.79 -5.24
C ILE A 29 -4.11 8.11 -5.82
N ASP A 30 -2.79 8.28 -5.87
CA ASP A 30 -2.15 9.49 -6.40
C ASP A 30 -2.51 9.73 -7.88
N ASP A 31 -2.46 8.68 -8.70
CA ASP A 31 -2.81 8.75 -10.13
C ASP A 31 -4.29 9.13 -10.32
N GLN A 32 -5.21 8.60 -9.51
CA GLN A 32 -6.63 8.97 -9.59
C GLN A 32 -6.88 10.39 -9.10
N LEU A 33 -6.33 10.79 -7.94
CA LEU A 33 -6.43 12.14 -7.38
C LEU A 33 -5.94 13.23 -8.34
N ALA A 34 -4.98 12.92 -9.21
CA ALA A 34 -4.49 13.84 -10.22
C ALA A 34 -5.49 14.12 -11.35
N THR A 35 -6.48 13.23 -11.54
CA THR A 35 -7.44 13.29 -12.65
C THR A 35 -8.87 13.60 -12.23
N VAL A 36 -9.27 13.19 -11.02
CA VAL A 36 -10.63 13.39 -10.51
C VAL A 36 -10.80 14.82 -9.99
N ASP A 37 -11.95 15.42 -10.28
CA ASP A 37 -12.39 16.67 -9.67
C ASP A 37 -13.26 16.36 -8.45
N LEU A 38 -12.81 16.76 -7.26
CA LEU A 38 -13.43 16.49 -5.97
C LEU A 38 -13.49 17.78 -5.18
N ASP A 39 -14.48 17.91 -4.31
CA ASP A 39 -14.48 18.99 -3.33
C ASP A 39 -13.25 18.90 -2.41
N SER A 40 -12.83 20.04 -1.86
CA SER A 40 -11.61 20.14 -1.07
C SER A 40 -11.62 19.24 0.16
N GLU A 41 -12.78 19.06 0.80
CA GLU A 41 -12.91 18.29 2.04
C GLU A 41 -12.75 16.80 1.78
N THR A 42 -13.35 16.30 0.70
CA THR A 42 -13.22 14.91 0.27
C THR A 42 -11.82 14.58 -0.22
N ARG A 43 -11.19 15.49 -0.98
CA ARG A 43 -9.79 15.35 -1.38
C ARG A 43 -8.86 15.26 -0.16
N GLU A 44 -9.01 16.16 0.81
CA GLU A 44 -8.17 16.20 2.01
C GLU A 44 -8.32 14.92 2.85
N ARG A 45 -9.54 14.37 2.97
CA ARG A 45 -9.77 13.07 3.63
C ARG A 45 -9.01 11.93 2.95
N ILE A 46 -9.13 11.81 1.63
CA ILE A 46 -8.46 10.74 0.86
C ILE A 46 -6.94 10.87 0.97
N GLU A 47 -6.40 12.08 0.85
CA GLU A 47 -4.97 12.36 1.02
C GLU A 47 -4.47 12.02 2.43
N THR A 48 -5.27 12.32 3.45
CA THR A 48 -4.97 11.98 4.85
C THR A 48 -4.90 10.46 5.05
N LEU A 49 -5.85 9.71 4.47
CA LEU A 49 -5.84 8.25 4.52
C LEU A 49 -4.61 7.68 3.77
N ARG A 50 -4.33 8.20 2.57
CA ARG A 50 -3.14 7.85 1.76
C ARG A 50 -1.83 8.05 2.53
N ASP A 51 -1.68 9.20 3.19
CA ASP A 51 -0.50 9.52 3.99
C ASP A 51 -0.38 8.66 5.25
N LYS A 52 -1.50 8.40 5.93
CA LYS A 52 -1.55 7.48 7.08
C LYS A 52 -1.16 6.06 6.67
N GLY A 53 -1.66 5.58 5.54
CA GLY A 53 -1.30 4.29 4.96
C GLY A 53 0.20 4.18 4.68
N LEU A 54 0.80 5.21 4.07
CA LEU A 54 2.24 5.27 3.82
C LEU A 54 3.05 5.32 5.13
N ALA A 55 2.59 6.06 6.13
CA ALA A 55 3.23 6.11 7.44
C ALA A 55 3.20 4.75 8.16
N LEU A 56 2.10 4.00 8.05
CA LEU A 56 2.00 2.64 8.59
C LEU A 56 2.97 1.67 7.88
N HIS A 57 3.12 1.79 6.56
CA HIS A 57 4.11 1.03 5.81
C HIS A 57 5.54 1.30 6.31
N LYS A 58 5.91 2.59 6.46
CA LYS A 58 7.24 2.99 6.98
C LYS A 58 7.51 2.48 8.41
N GLN A 59 6.47 2.22 9.19
CA GLN A 59 6.55 1.61 10.52
C GLN A 59 6.60 0.07 10.51
N GLY A 60 6.56 -0.58 9.34
CA GLY A 60 6.49 -2.04 9.21
C GLY A 60 5.10 -2.64 9.47
N LYS A 61 4.06 -1.81 9.66
CA LYS A 61 2.68 -2.24 9.89
C LYS A 61 1.95 -2.47 8.55
N HIS A 62 2.41 -3.47 7.79
CA HIS A 62 1.95 -3.69 6.42
C HIS A 62 0.45 -3.98 6.31
N GLY A 63 -0.13 -4.81 7.19
CA GLY A 63 -1.57 -5.10 7.18
C GLY A 63 -2.42 -3.84 7.36
N ASN A 64 -2.11 -3.07 8.41
CA ASN A 64 -2.82 -1.81 8.70
C ASN A 64 -2.61 -0.77 7.59
N SER A 65 -1.45 -0.76 6.94
CA SER A 65 -1.20 0.10 5.79
C SER A 65 -2.16 -0.22 4.64
N VAL A 66 -2.30 -1.50 4.29
CA VAL A 66 -3.23 -1.93 3.23
C VAL A 66 -4.67 -1.59 3.59
N GLU A 67 -5.11 -1.88 4.82
CA GLU A 67 -6.48 -1.57 5.27
C GLU A 67 -6.83 -0.09 5.12
N VAL A 68 -5.92 0.80 5.53
CA VAL A 68 -6.13 2.25 5.41
C VAL A 68 -6.07 2.73 3.94
N LEU A 69 -5.21 2.13 3.12
CA LEU A 69 -5.12 2.47 1.69
C LEU A 69 -6.33 1.98 0.90
N ASP A 70 -6.90 0.83 1.25
CA ASP A 70 -8.15 0.34 0.67
C ASP A 70 -9.33 1.24 1.05
N GLN A 71 -9.39 1.73 2.29
CA GLN A 71 -10.38 2.74 2.70
C GLN A 71 -10.27 4.02 1.86
N ALA A 72 -9.06 4.53 1.61
CA ALA A 72 -8.84 5.69 0.76
C ALA A 72 -9.35 5.46 -0.68
N LEU A 73 -9.11 4.27 -1.23
CA LEU A 73 -9.58 3.90 -2.56
C LEU A 73 -11.10 3.78 -2.63
N ASP A 74 -11.74 3.27 -1.59
CA ASP A 74 -13.19 3.12 -1.56
C ASP A 74 -13.89 4.47 -1.41
N GLU A 75 -13.36 5.38 -0.58
CA GLU A 75 -13.84 6.77 -0.52
C GLU A 75 -13.67 7.49 -1.85
N LEU A 76 -12.52 7.32 -2.51
CA LEU A 76 -12.28 7.92 -3.82
C LEU A 76 -13.26 7.40 -4.88
N LYS A 77 -13.49 6.09 -4.95
CA LYS A 77 -14.47 5.50 -5.89
C LYS A 77 -15.90 5.94 -5.59
N ALA A 78 -16.24 6.15 -4.32
CA ALA A 78 -17.56 6.62 -3.92
C ALA A 78 -17.76 8.09 -4.29
N ALA A 79 -16.70 8.90 -4.25
CA ALA A 79 -16.74 10.31 -4.60
C ALA A 79 -16.67 10.59 -6.11
N GLU A 80 -16.22 9.62 -6.92
CA GLU A 80 -16.22 9.67 -8.39
C GLU A 80 -17.61 9.46 -9.02
N GLN A 81 -18.61 9.00 -8.27
CA GLN A 81 -19.96 8.63 -8.75
C GLN A 81 -20.98 9.75 -8.58
#